data_AF-A0A7V5FQU0-F1
#
_entry.id   AF-A0A7V5FQU0-F1
#
_cell.length_a   1.000
_cell.length_b   1.000
_cell.length_c   1.000
_cell.angle_alpha   90.00
_cell.angle_beta   90.00
_cell.angle_gamma   90.00
#
_symmetry.space_group_name_H-M   'P 1'
#
loop_
_entity.id
_entity.type
_entity.pdbx_description
1 polymer ?
#
loop_
_entity_poly.entity_id
_entity_poly.type
_entity_poly.pdbx_seq_one_letter_code
_entity_poly.pdbx_strand_id
1 'polypeptide(L)' 'MSRQDNKKIAIITGGSKGIGRAVCVELAGSDRHLVINY' A
#
# COMPACT_ATOMS: atom_id res chain seq x y z
N MET A 1 -2.91 -5.49 26.36
CA MET A 1 -2.36 -4.34 25.62
C MET A 1 -2.57 -4.57 24.13
N SER A 2 -3.56 -3.92 23.53
CA SER A 2 -3.72 -3.92 22.07
C SER A 2 -2.66 -2.99 21.47
N ARG A 3 -1.72 -3.55 20.70
CA ARG A 3 -0.81 -2.74 19.90
C ARG A 3 -1.62 -2.18 18.73
N GLN A 4 -1.98 -0.91 18.81
CA GLN A 4 -2.40 -0.14 17.64
C GLN A 4 -1.12 0.22 16.89
N ASP A 5 -0.69 -0.65 15.98
CA ASP A 5 0.39 -0.31 15.03
C ASP A 5 -0.17 0.78 14.11
N ASN A 6 0.20 2.03 14.39
CA ASN A 6 -0.35 3.23 13.75
C ASN A 6 0.20 3.44 12.31
N LYS A 7 0.46 2.34 11.59
CA LYS A 7 0.97 2.35 10.23
C LYS A 7 -0.11 2.87 9.29
N LYS A 8 0.25 3.82 8.42
CA LYS A 8 -0.69 4.35 7.44
C LYS A 8 -1.05 3.25 6.43
N ILE A 9 -2.33 3.10 6.15
CA ILE A 9 -2.82 2.14 5.14
C ILE A 9 -3.08 2.89 3.84
N ALA A 10 -2.57 2.38 2.73
CA ALA A 10 -2.91 2.85 1.40
C ALA A 10 -3.65 1.75 0.63
N ILE A 11 -4.82 2.09 0.09
CA ILE A 11 -5.62 1.22 -0.76
C ILE A 11 -5.41 1.67 -2.20
N ILE A 12 -4.93 0.77 -3.05
CA ILE A 12 -4.67 1.04 -4.47
C ILE A 12 -5.54 0.11 -5.32
N THR A 13 -6.31 0.68 -6.23
CA THR A 13 -7.07 -0.05 -7.26
C THR A 13 -6.33 0.00 -8.59
N GLY A 14 -6.50 -1.03 -9.43
CA GLY A 14 -5.77 -1.14 -10.70
C GLY A 14 -4.25 -1.32 -10.52
N GLY A 15 -3.82 -1.87 -9.38
CA GLY A 15 -2.40 -1.94 -8.99
C GLY A 15 -1.55 -2.97 -9.76
N SER A 16 -2.14 -3.74 -10.68
CA SER A 16 -1.44 -4.82 -11.38
C SER A 16 -0.45 -4.35 -12.45
N LYS A 17 -0.69 -3.19 -13.08
CA LYS A 17 0.08 -2.71 -14.25
C LYS A 17 0.20 -1.19 -14.28
N GLY A 18 1.04 -0.69 -15.20
CA GLY A 18 1.15 0.73 -15.50
C GLY A 18 1.40 1.60 -14.27
N ILE A 19 0.66 2.71 -14.18
CA ILE A 19 0.79 3.69 -13.10
C ILE A 19 0.43 3.08 -11.75
N GLY A 20 -0.63 2.27 -11.67
CA GLY A 20 -1.04 1.63 -10.41
C GLY A 20 0.08 0.77 -9.81
N ARG A 21 0.76 -0.02 -10.65
CA ARG A 21 1.93 -0.81 -10.22
C ARG A 21 3.09 0.07 -9.76
N ALA A 22 3.40 1.14 -10.50
CA ALA A 22 4.49 2.05 -10.13
C ALA A 22 4.25 2.68 -8.75
N VAL A 23 3.00 3.09 -8.46
CA VAL A 23 2.61 3.62 -7.15
C VAL A 23 2.75 2.57 -6.05
N CYS A 24 2.32 1.32 -6.28
CA CYS A 24 2.50 0.24 -5.30
C CYS A 24 3.98 0.02 -4.96
N VAL A 25 4.86 -0.01 -5.97
CA VAL A 25 6.30 -0.21 -5.78
C VAL A 25 6.93 0.95 -4.98
N GLU A 26 6.59 2.19 -5.31
CA GLU A 26 7.07 3.37 -4.60
C GLU A 26 6.66 3.36 -3.12
N LEU A 27 5.42 2.94 -2.84
CA LEU A 27 4.90 2.93 -1.48
C LEU A 27 5.33 1.70 -0.65
N ALA A 28 5.84 0.63 -1.28
CA ALA A 28 6.15 -0.64 -0.63
C ALA A 28 7.34 -0.56 0.35
N GLY A 29 8.23 0.42 0.17
CA GLY A 29 9.37 0.66 1.07
C GLY A 29 9.08 1.59 2.25
N SER A 30 7.85 2.11 2.36
CA SER A 30 7.46 3.05 3.41
C SER A 30 6.93 2.33 4.66
N ASP A 31 6.85 3.03 5.81
CA ASP A 31 6.16 2.54 7.02
C ASP A 31 4.63 2.53 6.86
N ARG A 32 4.18 1.81 5.83
CA ARG A 32 2.82 1.81 5.32
C ARG A 32 2.41 0.39 4.98
N HIS A 33 1.14 0.09 5.17
CA HIS A 33 0.56 -1.17 4.74
C HIS A 33 -0.20 -0.94 3.43
N LEU A 34 0.05 -1.76 2.42
CA LEU A 34 -0.58 -1.64 1.11
C LEU A 34 -1.65 -2.70 0.94
N VAL A 35 -2.85 -2.28 0.56
CA VAL A 35 -3.92 -3.16 0.10
C VAL A 35 -4.12 -2.91 -1.38
N ILE A 36 -3.84 -3.94 -2.19
CA ILE A 36 -3.83 -3.83 -3.64
C ILE A 36 -5.00 -4.64 -4.20
N ASN A 37 -5.88 -3.96 -4.94
CA ASN A 37 -6.92 -4.58 -5.76
C ASN A 37 -6.57 -4.36 -7.24
N TYR A 38 -6.79 -5.37 -8.07
CA TYR A 38 -6.38 -5.37 -9.46
C TYR A 38 -7.49 -5.76 -10.43
#